data_AF-A0A8T7E224-F1
#
_entry.id   AF-A0A8T7E224-F1
#
_cell.length_a   1.000
_cell.length_b   1.000
_cell.length_c   1.000
_cell.angle_alpha   90.00
_cell.angle_beta   90.00
_cell.angle_gamma   90.00
#
_symmetry.space_group_name_H-M   'P 1'
#
loop_
_entity.id
_entity.type
_entity.pdbx_description
1 polymer ?
#
loop_
_entity_poly.entity_id
_entity_poly.type
_entity_poly.pdbx_seq_one_letter_code
_entity_poly.pdbx_strand_id
1 'polypeptide(L)'
;YKAHAFLGSGSVVDGWRVKALAPAAPAPGSVQLLLGVILGATVVAGVGYGLETALGSDLSAGPALWLFLGVLAFSLLPFAAAGWSSFGAFLSAVATLAGLSLLYCLWHALFIELMPALDAPASTLRLAVAGTGFAALFVLSAALARAPSGALARTLHPHLFAGFYLDEIFTRLTFRLWPARSLPAPANSAARQAFNEV
;
A
#
# COMPACT_ATOMS: atom_id res chain seq x y z
N TYR A 1 8.48 -27.72 20.08
CA TYR A 1 8.35 -26.26 19.85
C TYR A 1 9.71 -25.57 19.64
N LYS A 2 10.63 -25.53 20.62
CA LYS A 2 11.94 -24.85 20.46
C LYS A 2 12.86 -25.39 19.35
N ALA A 3 12.92 -26.71 19.16
CA ALA A 3 13.73 -27.32 18.09
C ALA A 3 13.25 -26.93 16.67
N HIS A 4 11.94 -26.74 16.48
CA HIS A 4 11.36 -26.31 15.21
C HIS A 4 11.67 -24.84 14.91
N ALA A 5 11.76 -23.99 15.94
CA ALA A 5 12.17 -22.59 15.80
C ALA A 5 13.67 -22.46 15.43
N PHE A 6 14.53 -23.33 15.96
CA PHE A 6 15.95 -23.37 15.59
C PHE A 6 16.17 -23.90 14.16
N LEU A 7 15.52 -24.99 13.78
CA LEU A 7 15.63 -25.53 12.42
C LEU A 7 15.00 -24.61 11.36
N GLY A 8 13.93 -23.88 11.71
CA GLY A 8 13.29 -22.88 10.83
C GLY A 8 14.08 -21.58 10.67
N SER A 9 14.99 -21.24 11.59
CA SER A 9 15.81 -20.02 11.47
C SER A 9 16.81 -20.07 10.31
N GLY A 10 17.23 -21.28 9.90
CA GLY A 10 18.12 -21.49 8.75
C GLY A 10 17.45 -21.15 7.42
N SER A 11 16.19 -21.54 7.22
CA SER A 11 15.48 -21.30 5.96
C SER A 11 15.21 -19.82 5.68
N VAL A 12 15.09 -18.98 6.72
CA VAL A 12 14.99 -17.53 6.57
C VAL A 12 16.32 -16.94 6.08
N VAL A 13 17.46 -17.41 6.62
CA VAL A 13 18.80 -16.97 6.19
C VAL A 13 19.11 -17.45 4.78
N ASP A 14 18.73 -18.69 4.45
CA ASP A 14 18.90 -19.24 3.10
C ASP A 14 18.04 -18.49 2.08
N GLY A 15 16.79 -18.18 2.43
CA GLY A 15 15.92 -17.32 1.61
C GLY A 15 16.52 -15.93 1.40
N TRP A 16 17.10 -15.34 2.45
CA TRP A 16 17.78 -14.05 2.36
C TRP A 16 19.05 -14.13 1.49
N ARG A 17 19.85 -15.19 1.63
CA ARG A 17 21.05 -15.44 0.82
C ARG A 17 20.72 -15.64 -0.64
N VAL A 18 19.71 -16.47 -0.95
CA VAL A 18 19.22 -16.67 -2.32
C VAL A 18 18.76 -15.35 -2.92
N LYS A 19 18.04 -14.52 -2.16
CA LYS A 19 17.58 -13.21 -2.63
C LYS A 19 18.70 -12.18 -2.77
N ALA A 20 19.73 -12.23 -1.93
CA ALA A 20 20.90 -11.36 -1.98
C ALA A 20 21.87 -11.73 -3.12
N LEU A 21 21.91 -13.01 -3.51
CA LEU A 21 22.72 -13.53 -4.61
C LEU A 21 21.95 -13.55 -5.94
N ALA A 22 20.62 -13.40 -5.90
CA ALA A 22 19.81 -13.31 -7.11
C ALA A 22 20.24 -12.09 -7.94
N PRO A 23 20.43 -12.25 -9.26
CA PRO A 23 20.68 -11.12 -10.15
C PRO A 23 19.58 -10.07 -9.96
N ALA A 24 19.97 -8.79 -9.93
CA ALA A 24 18.99 -7.71 -9.92
C ALA A 24 18.06 -7.90 -11.12
N ALA A 25 16.76 -8.08 -10.84
CA ALA A 25 15.78 -8.25 -11.90
C ALA A 25 15.87 -7.04 -12.84
N PRO A 26 15.86 -7.25 -14.17
CA PRO A 26 15.91 -6.14 -15.11
C PRO A 26 14.76 -5.18 -14.82
N ALA A 27 15.05 -3.88 -14.83
CA ALA A 27 14.03 -2.88 -14.57
C ALA A 27 12.88 -3.06 -15.57
N PRO A 28 11.62 -3.02 -15.10
CA PRO A 28 10.49 -3.27 -15.97
C PRO A 28 10.41 -2.23 -17.08
N GLY A 29 10.17 -2.69 -18.30
CA GLY A 29 10.04 -1.81 -19.45
C GLY A 29 8.75 -0.98 -19.37
N SER A 30 8.78 0.29 -19.80
CA SER A 30 7.61 1.17 -19.79
C SER A 30 6.40 0.56 -20.53
N VAL A 31 6.65 -0.22 -21.59
CA VAL A 31 5.62 -0.94 -22.35
C VAL A 31 4.97 -2.05 -21.51
N GLN A 32 5.75 -2.80 -20.72
CA GLN A 32 5.20 -3.86 -19.85
C GLN A 32 4.30 -3.26 -18.77
N LEU A 33 4.70 -2.12 -18.19
CA LEU A 33 3.88 -1.40 -17.23
C LEU A 33 2.58 -0.91 -17.87
N LEU A 34 2.65 -0.33 -19.06
CA LEU A 34 1.47 0.13 -19.81
C LEU A 34 0.51 -1.03 -20.13
N LEU A 35 1.04 -2.17 -20.57
CA LEU A 35 0.24 -3.38 -20.81
C LEU A 35 -0.43 -3.89 -19.54
N GLY A 36 0.27 -3.84 -18.39
CA GLY A 36 -0.30 -4.19 -17.09
C GLY A 36 -1.48 -3.28 -16.70
N VAL A 37 -1.36 -1.97 -16.91
CA VAL A 37 -2.46 -1.00 -16.69
C VAL A 37 -3.64 -1.31 -17.60
N ILE A 38 -3.39 -1.48 -18.90
CA ILE A 38 -4.45 -1.72 -19.89
C ILE A 38 -5.19 -3.02 -19.58
N LEU A 39 -4.45 -4.09 -19.27
CA LEU A 39 -5.05 -5.37 -18.90
C LEU A 39 -5.90 -5.23 -17.64
N GLY A 40 -5.38 -4.59 -16.59
CA GLY A 40 -6.13 -4.38 -15.36
C GLY A 40 -7.40 -3.56 -15.58
N ALA A 41 -7.31 -2.49 -16.36
CA ALA A 41 -8.46 -1.67 -16.71
C ALA A 41 -9.51 -2.49 -17.48
N THR A 42 -9.06 -3.35 -18.39
CA THR A 42 -9.94 -4.21 -19.19
C THR A 42 -10.66 -5.25 -18.33
N VAL A 43 -9.96 -5.90 -17.41
CA VAL A 43 -10.54 -6.89 -16.48
C VAL A 43 -11.59 -6.23 -15.60
N VAL A 44 -11.26 -5.09 -15.01
CA VAL A 44 -12.13 -4.38 -14.08
C VAL A 44 -13.37 -3.82 -14.79
N ALA A 45 -13.20 -3.22 -15.98
CA ALA A 45 -14.31 -2.74 -16.79
C ALA A 45 -15.23 -3.90 -17.25
N GLY A 46 -14.63 -5.02 -17.65
CA GLY A 46 -15.37 -6.22 -18.05
C GLY A 46 -16.21 -6.80 -16.91
N VAL A 47 -15.69 -6.81 -15.68
CA VAL A 47 -16.46 -7.22 -14.49
C VAL A 47 -17.60 -6.25 -14.20
N GLY A 48 -17.34 -4.93 -14.23
CA GLY A 48 -18.37 -3.92 -13.99
C GLY A 48 -19.53 -4.03 -14.98
N TYR A 49 -19.23 -3.99 -16.27
CA TYR A 49 -20.22 -4.09 -17.34
C TYR A 49 -20.91 -5.47 -17.39
N GLY A 50 -20.15 -6.54 -17.15
CA GLY A 50 -20.70 -7.91 -17.08
C GLY A 50 -21.70 -8.08 -15.95
N LEU A 51 -21.47 -7.44 -14.80
CA LEU A 51 -22.40 -7.51 -13.67
C LEU A 51 -23.66 -6.66 -13.91
N GLU A 52 -23.51 -5.45 -14.48
CA GLU A 52 -24.63 -4.58 -14.86
C GLU A 52 -25.57 -5.29 -15.84
N THR A 53 -25.01 -5.90 -16.89
CA THR A 53 -25.79 -6.67 -17.86
C THR A 53 -26.44 -7.92 -17.27
N ALA A 54 -25.78 -8.59 -16.33
CA ALA A 54 -26.30 -9.82 -15.71
C ALA A 54 -27.42 -9.55 -14.67
N LEU A 55 -27.30 -8.47 -13.90
CA LEU A 55 -28.28 -8.11 -12.87
C LEU A 55 -29.43 -7.27 -13.43
N GLY A 56 -29.25 -6.62 -14.59
CA GLY A 56 -30.25 -5.71 -15.15
C GLY A 56 -30.50 -4.47 -14.29
N SER A 57 -29.66 -4.24 -13.29
CA SER A 57 -29.68 -3.06 -12.43
C SER A 57 -28.67 -2.06 -12.95
N ASP A 58 -29.11 -0.80 -13.00
CA ASP A 58 -28.21 0.32 -13.20
C ASP A 58 -27.35 0.40 -11.95
N LEU A 59 -26.20 -0.28 -11.98
CA LEU A 59 -25.10 0.01 -11.07
C LEU A 59 -24.73 1.45 -11.38
N SER A 60 -25.46 2.39 -10.79
CA SER A 60 -25.24 3.82 -10.89
C SER A 60 -23.88 4.09 -10.28
N ALA A 61 -22.88 3.84 -11.09
CA ALA A 61 -21.49 3.78 -10.73
C ALA A 61 -21.10 5.22 -10.55
N GLY A 62 -21.41 5.75 -9.37
CA GLY A 62 -21.00 7.09 -8.99
C GLY A 62 -19.50 7.20 -9.24
N PRO A 63 -18.97 8.41 -9.49
CA PRO A 63 -17.56 8.60 -9.82
C PRO A 63 -16.58 7.93 -8.82
N ALA A 64 -17.03 7.70 -7.58
CA ALA A 64 -16.31 6.94 -6.57
C ALA A 64 -16.11 5.45 -6.91
N LEU A 65 -17.11 4.76 -7.47
CA LEU A 65 -17.00 3.35 -7.89
C LEU A 65 -15.92 3.23 -8.96
N TRP A 66 -15.99 4.06 -9.99
CA TRP A 66 -15.00 4.09 -11.08
C TRP A 66 -13.61 4.46 -10.59
N LEU A 67 -13.49 5.37 -9.61
CA LEU A 67 -12.21 5.68 -8.99
C LEU A 67 -11.60 4.45 -8.31
N PHE A 68 -12.37 3.72 -7.49
CA PHE A 68 -11.89 2.52 -6.81
C PHE A 68 -11.53 1.40 -7.78
N LEU A 69 -12.37 1.18 -8.79
CA LEU A 69 -12.11 0.23 -9.87
C LEU A 69 -10.83 0.61 -10.64
N GLY A 70 -10.62 1.90 -10.91
CA GLY A 70 -9.37 2.42 -11.48
C GLY A 70 -8.16 2.14 -10.60
N VAL A 71 -8.28 2.30 -9.28
CA VAL A 71 -7.22 1.94 -8.31
C VAL A 71 -6.94 0.43 -8.30
N LEU A 72 -7.96 -0.42 -8.46
CA LEU A 72 -7.77 -1.87 -8.56
C LEU A 72 -7.09 -2.28 -9.86
N ALA A 73 -7.37 -1.62 -10.99
CA ALA A 73 -6.71 -1.90 -12.27
C ALA A 73 -5.18 -1.79 -12.18
N PHE A 74 -4.72 -0.87 -11.34
CA PHE A 74 -3.31 -0.62 -11.05
C PHE A 74 -2.64 -1.76 -10.25
N SER A 75 -3.39 -2.63 -9.57
CA SER A 75 -2.82 -3.75 -8.78
C SER A 75 -2.03 -4.79 -9.61
N LEU A 76 -2.19 -4.81 -10.94
CA LEU A 76 -1.43 -5.68 -11.85
C LEU A 76 -0.02 -5.17 -12.17
N LEU A 77 0.34 -3.92 -11.86
CA LEU A 77 1.68 -3.40 -12.19
C LEU A 77 2.82 -4.18 -11.54
N PRO A 78 2.78 -4.51 -10.23
CA PRO A 78 3.86 -5.27 -9.61
C PRO A 78 4.05 -6.63 -10.28
N PHE A 79 2.95 -7.24 -10.74
CA PHE A 79 3.00 -8.49 -11.49
C PHE A 79 3.60 -8.30 -12.90
N ALA A 80 3.14 -7.28 -13.63
CA ALA A 80 3.70 -6.93 -14.93
C ALA A 80 5.19 -6.56 -14.83
N ALA A 81 5.61 -5.96 -13.72
CA ALA A 81 6.97 -5.59 -13.42
C ALA A 81 7.87 -6.78 -13.05
N ALA A 82 7.31 -7.82 -12.42
CA ALA A 82 8.02 -9.07 -12.09
C ALA A 82 8.27 -9.97 -13.32
N GLY A 83 7.65 -9.62 -14.46
CA GLY A 83 7.75 -10.39 -15.70
C GLY A 83 6.70 -11.49 -15.80
N TRP A 84 6.24 -11.76 -17.02
CA TRP A 84 5.15 -12.68 -17.33
C TRP A 84 5.65 -14.12 -17.48
N SER A 85 6.54 -14.54 -16.58
CA SER A 85 7.29 -15.80 -16.70
C SER A 85 6.46 -17.05 -16.36
N SER A 86 5.38 -16.89 -15.60
CA SER A 86 4.50 -17.98 -15.20
C SER A 86 3.06 -17.70 -15.60
N PHE A 87 2.54 -18.50 -16.53
CA PHE A 87 1.13 -18.45 -16.93
C PHE A 87 0.18 -18.72 -15.76
N GLY A 88 0.56 -19.63 -14.85
CA GLY A 88 -0.24 -19.93 -13.66
C GLY A 88 -0.33 -18.75 -12.69
N ALA A 89 0.79 -18.06 -12.46
CA ALA A 89 0.81 -16.86 -11.61
C ALA A 89 0.07 -15.68 -12.26
N PHE A 90 0.12 -15.59 -13.60
CA PHE A 90 -0.66 -14.61 -14.35
C PHE A 90 -2.16 -14.85 -14.21
N LEU A 91 -2.59 -16.10 -14.40
CA LEU A 91 -3.99 -16.46 -14.29
C LEU A 91 -4.52 -16.26 -12.86
N SER A 92 -3.70 -16.57 -11.84
CA SER A 92 -4.08 -16.32 -10.45
C SER A 92 -4.16 -14.82 -10.14
N ALA A 93 -3.27 -13.98 -10.67
CA ALA A 93 -3.33 -12.53 -10.52
C ALA A 93 -4.59 -11.94 -11.16
N VAL A 94 -4.89 -12.34 -12.41
CA VAL A 94 -6.11 -11.92 -13.13
C VAL A 94 -7.36 -12.41 -12.41
N ALA A 95 -7.41 -13.68 -11.98
CA ALA A 95 -8.53 -14.23 -11.24
C ALA A 95 -8.74 -13.53 -9.88
N THR A 96 -7.67 -13.19 -9.19
CA THR A 96 -7.73 -12.44 -7.91
C THR A 96 -8.28 -11.05 -8.15
N LEU A 97 -7.80 -10.33 -9.18
CA LEU A 97 -8.31 -9.01 -9.53
C LEU A 97 -9.79 -9.06 -9.92
N ALA A 98 -10.17 -10.02 -10.78
CA ALA A 98 -11.55 -10.19 -11.20
C ALA A 98 -12.46 -10.53 -10.01
N GLY A 99 -12.02 -11.44 -9.13
CA GLY A 99 -12.75 -11.83 -7.93
C GLY A 99 -12.92 -10.67 -6.94
N LEU A 100 -11.87 -9.88 -6.68
CA LEU A 100 -11.96 -8.69 -5.83
C LEU A 100 -12.88 -7.63 -6.41
N SER A 101 -12.80 -7.39 -7.73
CA SER A 101 -13.65 -6.44 -8.42
C SER A 101 -15.12 -6.87 -8.35
N LEU A 102 -15.39 -8.16 -8.59
CA LEU A 102 -16.74 -8.73 -8.54
C LEU A 102 -17.31 -8.68 -7.13
N LEU A 103 -16.50 -9.06 -6.12
CA LEU A 103 -16.89 -8.98 -4.73
C LEU A 103 -17.23 -7.53 -4.34
N TYR A 104 -16.40 -6.57 -4.74
CA TYR A 104 -16.65 -5.16 -4.47
C TYR A 104 -17.93 -4.66 -5.14
N CYS A 105 -18.16 -4.97 -6.42
CA CYS A 105 -19.37 -4.55 -7.12
C CYS A 105 -20.63 -5.20 -6.54
N LEU A 106 -20.60 -6.49 -6.17
CA LEU A 106 -21.71 -7.17 -5.50
C LEU A 106 -22.02 -6.54 -4.14
N TRP A 107 -20.98 -6.25 -3.37
CA TRP A 107 -21.13 -5.58 -2.08
C TRP A 107 -21.72 -4.18 -2.27
N HIS A 108 -21.24 -3.44 -3.26
CA HIS A 108 -21.78 -2.12 -3.59
C HIS A 108 -23.27 -2.21 -3.96
N ALA A 109 -23.66 -3.13 -4.84
CA ALA A 109 -25.05 -3.37 -5.21
C ALA A 109 -25.92 -3.72 -3.99
N LEU A 110 -25.43 -4.61 -3.12
CA LEU A 110 -26.14 -5.00 -1.90
C LEU A 110 -26.34 -3.80 -0.95
N PHE A 111 -25.36 -2.90 -0.85
CA PHE A 111 -25.45 -1.74 0.03
C PHE A 111 -26.32 -0.61 -0.54
N ILE A 112 -26.46 -0.52 -1.87
CA ILE A 112 -27.44 0.38 -2.50
C ILE A 112 -28.86 -0.01 -2.08
N GLU A 113 -29.17 -1.31 -2.04
CA GLU A 113 -30.48 -1.83 -1.64
C GLU A 113 -30.74 -1.71 -0.13
N LEU A 114 -29.70 -1.94 0.70
CA LEU A 114 -29.85 -2.05 2.15
C LEU A 114 -29.85 -0.71 2.87
N MET A 115 -29.22 0.33 2.31
CA MET A 115 -29.09 1.63 2.94
C MET A 115 -30.06 2.64 2.36
N PRO A 116 -30.73 3.46 3.20
CA PRO A 116 -31.51 4.58 2.70
C PRO A 116 -30.58 5.52 1.92
N ALA A 117 -31.00 5.94 0.73
CA ALA A 117 -30.22 6.80 -0.14
C ALA A 117 -29.83 8.09 0.61
N LEU A 118 -28.54 8.19 0.97
CA LEU A 118 -27.94 9.44 1.39
C LEU A 118 -27.53 10.17 0.12
N ASP A 119 -28.36 11.12 -0.31
CA ASP A 119 -28.06 12.07 -1.39
C ASP A 119 -26.98 13.05 -0.94
N ALA A 120 -25.78 12.53 -0.65
CA ALA A 120 -24.59 13.31 -0.43
C ALA A 120 -23.79 13.29 -1.75
N PRO A 121 -23.87 14.34 -2.58
CA PRO A 121 -23.11 14.37 -3.83
C PRO A 121 -21.63 14.18 -3.53
N ALA A 122 -21.00 13.30 -4.30
CA ALA A 122 -19.57 13.06 -4.22
C ALA A 122 -18.85 14.36 -4.61
N SER A 123 -18.32 15.08 -3.61
CA SER A 123 -17.61 16.34 -3.84
C SER A 123 -16.44 16.08 -4.77
N THR A 124 -16.42 16.74 -5.93
CA THR A 124 -15.35 16.64 -6.93
C THR A 124 -13.98 16.86 -6.31
N LEU A 125 -13.86 17.78 -5.35
CA LEU A 125 -12.61 18.00 -4.60
C LEU A 125 -12.17 16.76 -3.81
N ARG A 126 -13.09 16.04 -3.15
CA ARG A 126 -12.76 14.82 -2.39
C ARG A 126 -12.27 13.72 -3.31
N LEU A 127 -12.94 13.54 -4.45
CA LEU A 127 -12.54 12.59 -5.48
C LEU A 127 -11.19 12.96 -6.10
N ALA A 128 -10.95 14.24 -6.38
CA ALA A 128 -9.69 14.72 -6.92
C ALA A 128 -8.54 14.49 -5.93
N VAL A 129 -8.73 14.80 -4.65
CA VAL A 129 -7.73 14.55 -3.59
C VAL A 129 -7.44 13.05 -3.47
N ALA A 130 -8.48 12.21 -3.40
CA ALA A 130 -8.32 10.76 -3.33
C ALA A 130 -7.60 10.20 -4.56
N GLY A 131 -8.04 10.57 -5.76
CA GLY A 131 -7.45 10.13 -7.01
C GLY A 131 -6.00 10.58 -7.17
N THR A 132 -5.69 11.82 -6.82
CA THR A 132 -4.30 12.33 -6.84
C THR A 132 -3.44 11.60 -5.81
N GLY A 133 -3.98 11.31 -4.61
CA GLY A 133 -3.28 10.54 -3.58
C GLY A 133 -2.93 9.14 -4.04
N PHE A 134 -3.89 8.41 -4.62
CA PHE A 134 -3.64 7.09 -5.20
C PHE A 134 -2.66 7.15 -6.38
N ALA A 135 -2.82 8.11 -7.29
CA ALA A 135 -1.89 8.29 -8.41
C ALA A 135 -0.45 8.55 -7.91
N ALA A 136 -0.29 9.39 -6.88
CA ALA A 136 1.01 9.66 -6.27
C ALA A 136 1.62 8.41 -5.62
N LEU A 137 0.83 7.65 -4.84
CA LEU A 137 1.26 6.38 -4.25
C LEU A 137 1.69 5.39 -5.32
N PHE A 138 1.00 5.40 -6.46
CA PHE A 138 1.26 4.47 -7.54
C PHE A 138 2.48 4.85 -8.38
N VAL A 139 2.68 6.14 -8.64
CA VAL A 139 3.93 6.66 -9.22
C VAL A 139 5.11 6.32 -8.29
N LEU A 140 4.92 6.48 -6.98
CA LEU A 140 5.92 6.13 -5.99
C LEU A 140 6.22 4.62 -6.00
N SER A 141 5.19 3.77 -6.03
CA SER A 141 5.38 2.31 -6.08
C SER A 141 6.10 1.87 -7.36
N ALA A 142 5.73 2.44 -8.51
CA ALA A 142 6.40 2.20 -9.78
C ALA A 142 7.86 2.70 -9.78
N ALA A 143 8.14 3.86 -9.19
CA ALA A 143 9.49 4.40 -9.06
C ALA A 143 10.37 3.51 -8.16
N LEU A 144 9.83 3.05 -7.03
CA LEU A 144 10.52 2.13 -6.12
C LEU A 144 10.74 0.76 -6.78
N ALA A 145 9.79 0.26 -7.57
CA ALA A 145 9.93 -0.99 -8.31
C ALA A 145 11.02 -0.92 -9.40
N ARG A 146 11.20 0.24 -10.05
CA ARG A 146 12.22 0.44 -11.10
C ARG A 146 13.63 0.61 -10.55
N ALA A 147 13.78 1.20 -9.37
CA ALA A 147 15.08 1.51 -8.77
C ALA A 147 15.10 1.25 -7.25
N PRO A 148 15.10 -0.03 -6.82
CA PRO A 148 15.05 -0.39 -5.41
C PRO A 148 16.23 0.14 -4.57
N SER A 149 17.38 0.47 -5.21
CA SER A 149 18.56 1.09 -4.58
C SER A 149 18.78 2.57 -4.96
N GLY A 150 17.80 3.20 -5.61
CA GLY A 150 17.86 4.60 -6.06
C GLY A 150 17.93 5.60 -4.91
N ALA A 151 18.26 6.87 -5.22
CA ALA A 151 18.30 7.96 -4.23
C ALA A 151 16.93 8.19 -3.57
N LEU A 152 15.84 8.03 -4.32
CA LEU A 152 14.47 8.07 -3.79
C LEU A 152 14.20 6.95 -2.79
N ALA A 153 14.58 5.70 -3.10
CA ALA A 153 14.39 4.59 -2.18
C ALA A 153 15.21 4.78 -0.89
N ARG A 154 16.46 5.23 -1.00
CA ARG A 154 17.33 5.48 0.18
C ARG A 154 16.85 6.61 1.08
N THR A 155 16.19 7.62 0.53
CA THR A 155 15.67 8.77 1.31
C THR A 155 14.29 8.50 1.88
N LEU A 156 13.38 7.91 1.09
CA LEU A 156 12.00 7.64 1.54
C LEU A 156 11.91 6.43 2.45
N HIS A 157 12.76 5.41 2.29
CA HIS A 157 12.66 4.18 3.08
C HIS A 157 12.80 4.42 4.58
N PRO A 158 13.78 5.18 5.11
CA PRO A 158 13.84 5.49 6.54
C PRO A 158 12.58 6.20 7.06
N HIS A 159 12.06 7.17 6.30
CA HIS A 159 10.88 7.93 6.71
C HIS A 159 9.61 7.10 6.69
N LEU A 160 9.36 6.33 5.63
CA LEU A 160 8.21 5.43 5.53
C LEU A 160 8.26 4.33 6.60
N PHE A 161 9.44 3.77 6.85
CA PHE A 161 9.64 2.72 7.86
C PHE A 161 9.46 3.23 9.29
N ALA A 162 9.86 4.48 9.55
CA ALA A 162 9.58 5.16 10.82
C ALA A 162 8.13 5.70 10.94
N GLY A 163 7.24 5.35 10.01
CA GLY A 163 5.85 5.85 10.01
C GLY A 163 5.77 7.37 9.90
N PHE A 164 6.66 7.97 9.10
CA PHE A 164 6.87 9.42 8.98
C PHE A 164 7.17 10.13 10.30
N TYR A 165 7.62 9.40 11.33
CA TYR A 165 7.78 9.93 12.69
C TYR A 165 6.47 10.53 13.24
N LEU A 166 5.33 10.01 12.78
CA LEU A 166 4.02 10.43 13.27
C LEU A 166 3.93 10.26 14.79
N ASP A 167 4.52 9.19 15.35
CA ASP A 167 4.55 8.98 16.80
C ASP A 167 5.23 10.15 17.53
N GLU A 168 6.30 10.69 16.97
CA GLU A 168 7.09 11.74 17.60
C GLU A 168 6.39 13.09 17.48
N ILE A 169 5.70 13.32 16.36
CA ILE A 169 4.83 14.49 16.18
C ILE A 169 3.67 14.43 17.17
N PHE A 170 3.01 13.28 17.31
CA PHE A 170 1.92 13.09 18.28
C PHE A 170 2.43 13.24 19.71
N THR A 171 3.61 12.70 20.03
CA THR A 171 4.24 12.82 21.35
C THR A 171 4.60 14.27 21.65
N ARG A 172 5.17 15.02 20.70
CA ARG A 172 5.46 16.46 20.85
C ARG A 172 4.19 17.30 20.97
N LEU A 173 3.14 17.00 20.19
CA LEU A 173 1.84 17.66 20.31
C LEU A 173 1.22 17.38 21.66
N THR A 174 1.26 16.13 22.12
CA THR A 174 0.77 15.71 23.43
C THR A 174 1.52 16.45 24.53
N PHE A 175 2.86 16.55 24.47
CA PHE A 175 3.63 17.30 25.47
C PHE A 175 3.48 18.83 25.36
N ARG A 176 3.15 19.38 24.18
CA ARG A 176 2.78 20.80 24.05
C ARG A 176 1.41 21.09 24.67
N LEU A 177 0.46 20.19 24.48
CA LEU A 177 -0.91 20.31 25.01
C LEU A 177 -0.97 19.95 26.50
N TRP A 178 -0.10 19.03 26.94
CA TRP A 178 0.01 18.53 28.30
C TRP A 178 1.47 18.52 28.75
N PRO A 179 2.02 19.68 29.16
CA PRO A 179 3.39 19.75 29.64
C PRO A 179 3.56 18.83 30.84
N ALA A 180 4.39 17.80 30.70
CA ALA A 180 4.78 16.97 31.82
C ALA A 180 5.42 17.89 32.86
N ARG A 181 4.85 17.94 34.07
CA ARG A 181 5.44 18.67 35.20
C ARG A 181 6.90 18.21 35.31
N SER A 182 7.82 19.16 35.27
CA SER A 182 9.26 18.92 35.40
C SER A 182 9.50 18.01 36.60
N LEU A 183 9.90 16.76 36.34
CA LEU A 183 10.35 15.87 37.38
C LEU A 183 11.61 16.51 37.99
N PRO A 184 11.71 16.58 39.33
CA PRO A 184 12.88 17.16 39.98
C PRO A 184 14.14 16.43 39.49
N ALA A 185 15.13 17.23 39.09
CA ALA A 185 16.39 16.72 38.56
C ALA A 185 17.00 15.70 39.54
N PRO A 186 17.49 14.54 39.06
CA PRO A 186 18.09 13.55 39.94
C PRO A 186 19.30 14.18 40.65
N ALA A 187 19.22 14.20 41.99
CA ALA A 187 20.23 14.75 42.90
C ALA A 187 21.65 14.17 42.73
N ASN A 188 21.80 13.12 41.92
CA ASN A 188 23.07 12.48 41.60
C ASN A 188 24.02 13.30 40.72
N SER A 189 23.61 14.47 40.24
CA SER A 189 24.50 15.39 39.52
C SER A 189 25.44 16.16 40.47
N ALA A 190 25.02 16.43 41.71
CA ALA A 190 25.88 17.08 42.72
C ALA A 190 26.92 16.12 43.32
N ALA A 191 26.54 14.85 43.55
CA ALA A 191 27.45 13.84 44.11
C ALA A 191 28.60 13.45 43.17
N ARG A 192 28.39 13.57 41.84
CA ARG A 192 29.42 13.26 40.83
C ARG A 192 30.45 14.38 40.65
N GLN A 193 30.10 15.62 40.98
CA GLN A 193 31.05 16.75 40.98
C GLN A 193 31.98 16.69 42.20
N ALA A 194 31.46 16.31 43.38
CA ALA A 194 32.27 16.17 44.59
C ALA A 194 33.29 15.01 44.54
N PHE A 195 33.04 13.98 43.73
CA PHE A 195 33.99 12.86 43.55
C PHE A 195 35.14 13.17 42.57
N ASN A 196 35.01 14.20 41.74
CA ASN A 196 36.04 14.56 40.75
C ASN A 196 37.03 15.64 41.27
N GLU A 197 36.87 16.09 42.51
CA GLU A 197 37.76 17.07 43.17
C GLU A 197 38.65 16.46 44.27
N VAL A 198 38.78 15.12 44.32
CA VAL A 198 39.68 14.37 45.23
C VAL A 198 40.66 13.54 44.42
#